data_AF-A0A564Q1B6-F1
#
_entry.id   AF-A0A564Q1B6-F1
#
_cell.length_a   1.000
_cell.length_b   1.000
_cell.length_c   1.000
_cell.angle_alpha   90.00
_cell.angle_beta   90.00
_cell.angle_gamma   90.00
#
_symmetry.space_group_name_H-M   'P 1'
#
loop_
_entity.id
_entity.type
_entity.pdbx_description
1 polymer ?
#
loop_
_entity_poly.entity_id
_entity_poly.type
_entity_poly.pdbx_seq_one_letter_code
_entity_poly.pdbx_strand_id
1 'polypeptide(L)'
;MGDRKKETFDDMGFDGEDVREEKTSGEEKDITDLTEEDMPTQMFDGERIGIEDVLDETIVIKDMTTRPSSFSEGDYAILQIEKDGEPYVILTGASVLMKQIREKADKLPIRCRIIEQQSTTSKYKYYTLAPATKSKKYFDI
;
A
#
# COMPACT_ATOMS: atom_id res chain seq x y z
N MET A 1 -19.50 60.36 37.10
CA MET A 1 -18.88 59.68 35.93
C MET A 1 -18.20 60.76 35.11
N GLY A 2 -16.90 60.60 34.82
CA GLY A 2 -16.07 61.64 34.20
C GLY A 2 -14.65 61.15 33.94
N ASP A 3 -14.40 60.89 32.67
CA ASP A 3 -13.17 60.70 31.88
C ASP A 3 -11.78 61.02 32.47
N ARG A 4 -10.82 60.09 32.29
CA ARG A 4 -9.70 60.29 31.32
C ARG A 4 -8.70 59.13 31.16
N LYS A 5 -8.19 59.04 29.92
CA LYS A 5 -6.87 58.53 29.42
C LYS A 5 -6.51 57.07 29.72
N LYS A 6 -6.20 56.21 28.73
CA LYS A 6 -5.11 56.24 27.71
C LYS A 6 -3.71 56.31 28.32
N GLU A 7 -3.06 55.15 28.41
CA GLU A 7 -1.61 55.02 28.30
C GLU A 7 -1.29 53.84 27.36
N THR A 8 -0.43 54.11 26.38
CA THR A 8 0.12 53.23 25.34
C THR A 8 1.51 53.79 25.00
N PHE A 9 2.45 52.94 24.57
CA PHE A 9 3.90 53.19 24.41
C PHE A 9 4.61 53.24 25.78
N ASP A 10 5.66 52.44 26.02
CA ASP A 10 6.98 52.39 25.35
C ASP A 10 7.53 50.93 25.33
N ASP A 11 8.62 50.55 24.64
CA ASP A 11 9.30 51.06 23.44
C ASP A 11 10.20 49.93 22.86
N MET A 12 10.84 50.20 21.71
CA MET A 12 11.87 49.41 21.01
C MET A 12 12.96 48.86 21.97
N GLY A 13 13.54 47.68 21.82
CA GLY A 13 14.16 47.05 20.63
C GLY A 13 15.58 46.55 21.03
N PHE A 14 16.39 46.09 20.07
CA PHE A 14 17.84 45.76 20.23
C PHE A 14 18.18 44.43 20.96
N ASP A 15 19.19 43.62 20.62
CA ASP A 15 19.93 43.28 19.38
C ASP A 15 20.87 42.07 19.69
N GLY A 16 21.57 41.48 18.71
CA GLY A 16 22.80 40.69 18.97
C GLY A 16 22.76 39.16 18.81
N GLU A 17 23.78 38.66 18.09
CA GLU A 17 24.03 37.27 17.65
C GLU A 17 24.65 36.31 18.70
N ASP A 18 24.39 35.01 18.49
CA ASP A 18 25.25 33.80 18.64
C ASP A 18 26.28 33.65 19.78
N VAL A 19 26.24 32.51 20.53
CA VAL A 19 27.39 31.63 20.89
C VAL A 19 26.87 30.26 21.42
N ARG A 20 27.68 29.20 21.23
CA ARG A 20 27.37 27.76 21.35
C ARG A 20 27.71 27.10 22.72
N GLU A 21 27.06 25.95 22.98
CA GLU A 21 27.54 24.72 23.67
C GLU A 21 27.99 24.79 25.17
N GLU A 22 27.91 23.76 26.04
CA GLU A 22 27.55 22.33 25.92
C GLU A 22 27.19 21.71 27.32
N LYS A 23 26.24 20.74 27.37
CA LYS A 23 26.06 19.60 28.34
C LYS A 23 26.10 19.87 29.88
N THR A 24 25.65 19.02 30.80
CA THR A 24 25.29 17.58 30.93
C THR A 24 24.01 17.44 31.79
N SER A 25 23.24 16.34 31.90
CA SER A 25 23.14 14.99 31.28
C SER A 25 21.88 14.29 31.88
N GLY A 26 21.30 13.28 31.24
CA GLY A 26 20.18 12.52 31.85
C GLY A 26 19.45 11.53 30.93
N GLU A 27 20.05 10.35 30.75
CA GLU A 27 19.37 9.04 30.56
C GLU A 27 18.11 8.98 29.66
N GLU A 28 18.36 8.97 28.36
CA GLU A 28 17.96 7.88 27.45
C GLU A 28 16.72 7.06 27.86
N LYS A 29 15.56 7.50 27.40
CA LYS A 29 14.49 6.60 26.93
C LYS A 29 13.92 7.12 25.62
N ASP A 30 14.62 6.81 24.54
CA ASP A 30 13.97 6.70 23.23
C ASP A 30 12.71 5.84 23.41
N ILE A 31 11.56 6.43 23.10
CA ILE A 31 10.32 5.67 22.96
C ILE A 31 10.44 4.99 21.61
N THR A 32 11.15 3.85 21.57
CA THR A 32 11.00 2.88 20.49
C THR A 32 9.55 2.46 20.46
N ASP A 33 8.81 2.93 19.45
CA ASP A 33 7.44 2.49 19.24
C ASP A 33 7.47 0.97 19.01
N LEU A 34 6.71 0.22 19.81
CA LEU A 34 6.82 -1.24 19.91
C LEU A 34 6.15 -1.96 18.72
N THR A 35 6.34 -1.42 17.52
CA THR A 35 5.73 -1.84 16.25
C THR A 35 6.75 -1.98 15.11
N GLU A 36 8.01 -1.57 15.29
CA GLU A 36 9.06 -1.66 14.26
C GLU A 36 9.85 -2.99 14.25
N GLU A 37 9.70 -3.86 15.25
CA GLU A 37 10.35 -5.18 15.27
C GLU A 37 9.44 -6.30 14.71
N ASP A 38 9.96 -7.02 13.71
CA ASP A 38 9.39 -8.23 13.09
C ASP A 38 8.16 -8.06 12.17
N MET A 39 8.19 -7.04 11.30
CA MET A 39 7.58 -7.19 9.97
C MET A 39 8.65 -7.67 8.98
N PRO A 40 8.61 -8.92 8.49
CA PRO A 40 9.45 -9.34 7.37
C PRO A 40 9.17 -8.45 6.16
N THR A 41 10.13 -7.57 5.89
CA THR A 41 10.18 -6.63 4.76
C THR A 41 10.44 -7.39 3.48
N GLN A 42 9.45 -8.17 3.06
CA GLN A 42 9.31 -8.58 1.67
C GLN A 42 8.99 -7.32 0.89
N MET A 43 10.05 -6.60 0.51
CA MET A 43 10.02 -5.32 -0.20
C MET A 43 9.48 -5.59 -1.60
N PHE A 44 8.16 -5.61 -1.71
CA PHE A 44 7.49 -5.63 -3.00
C PHE A 44 7.76 -4.30 -3.69
N ASP A 45 8.53 -4.39 -4.78
CA ASP A 45 8.92 -3.27 -5.61
C ASP A 45 7.74 -2.82 -6.48
N GLY A 46 7.56 -1.50 -6.63
CA GLY A 46 6.50 -0.89 -7.43
C GLY A 46 5.55 0.04 -6.66
N GLU A 47 4.76 0.82 -7.40
CA GLU A 47 3.68 1.64 -6.82
C GLU A 47 2.52 0.75 -6.37
N ARG A 48 1.85 1.13 -5.27
CA ARG A 48 0.64 0.44 -4.81
C ARG A 48 -0.58 0.90 -5.62
N ILE A 49 -1.15 -0.01 -6.42
CA ILE A 49 -2.35 0.25 -7.20
C ILE A 49 -3.57 -0.54 -6.68
N GLY A 50 -4.77 -0.08 -7.03
CA GLY A 50 -6.01 -0.78 -6.74
C GLY A 50 -6.19 -2.00 -7.64
N ILE A 51 -6.87 -3.04 -7.16
CA ILE A 51 -7.23 -4.20 -8.00
C ILE A 51 -8.11 -3.79 -9.20
N GLU A 52 -8.86 -2.70 -9.06
CA GLU A 52 -9.72 -2.10 -10.09
C GLU A 52 -8.93 -1.58 -11.30
N ASP A 53 -7.70 -1.11 -11.10
CA ASP A 53 -6.81 -0.59 -12.16
C ASP A 53 -6.26 -1.70 -13.08
N VAL A 54 -6.33 -2.96 -12.63
CA VAL A 54 -5.86 -4.15 -13.36
C VAL A 54 -6.97 -5.13 -13.73
N LEU A 55 -8.24 -4.71 -13.64
CA LEU A 55 -9.36 -5.55 -14.08
C LEU A 55 -9.34 -5.72 -15.60
N ASP A 56 -9.52 -6.97 -16.04
CA ASP A 56 -9.44 -7.44 -17.43
C ASP A 56 -8.09 -7.22 -18.16
N GLU A 57 -7.16 -6.46 -17.55
CA GLU A 57 -5.79 -6.22 -17.99
C GLU A 57 -4.90 -7.46 -17.89
N THR A 58 -3.95 -7.60 -18.83
CA THR A 58 -3.00 -8.73 -18.85
C THR A 58 -1.75 -8.44 -18.04
N ILE A 59 -1.76 -8.90 -16.80
CA ILE A 59 -0.66 -8.76 -15.84
C ILE A 59 0.19 -10.03 -15.72
N VAL A 60 1.40 -9.88 -15.18
CA VAL A 60 2.23 -10.99 -14.72
C VAL A 60 2.28 -10.94 -13.19
N ILE A 61 1.74 -11.95 -12.51
CA ILE A 61 1.92 -12.07 -11.05
C ILE A 61 3.31 -12.66 -10.82
N LYS A 62 4.19 -11.90 -10.18
CA LYS A 62 5.56 -12.30 -9.84
C LYS A 62 5.61 -13.09 -8.55
N ASP A 63 4.96 -12.59 -7.50
CA ASP A 63 5.01 -13.17 -6.16
C ASP A 63 3.74 -12.83 -5.35
N MET A 64 3.47 -13.58 -4.28
CA MET A 64 2.34 -13.34 -3.37
C MET A 64 2.66 -13.74 -1.93
N THR A 65 2.37 -12.83 -0.99
CA THR A 65 2.43 -13.12 0.46
C THR A 65 1.11 -12.82 1.14
N THR A 66 0.65 -13.75 1.97
CA THR A 66 -0.53 -13.58 2.82
C THR A 66 -0.14 -13.12 4.22
N ARG A 67 -0.88 -12.17 4.79
CA ARG A 67 -0.70 -11.64 6.15
C ARG A 67 -2.05 -11.61 6.88
N PRO A 68 -2.09 -11.82 8.21
CA PRO A 68 -3.30 -11.62 8.99
C PRO A 68 -3.70 -10.14 8.94
N SER A 69 -4.98 -9.85 8.72
CA SER A 69 -5.51 -8.48 8.73
C SER A 69 -5.82 -8.03 10.15
N SER A 70 -5.28 -6.88 10.57
CA SER A 70 -5.67 -6.22 11.82
C SER A 70 -7.00 -5.48 11.72
N PHE A 71 -7.56 -5.32 10.51
CA PHE A 71 -8.74 -4.48 10.24
C PHE A 71 -10.02 -5.29 9.95
N SER A 72 -9.89 -6.57 9.60
CA SER A 72 -11.01 -7.45 9.26
C SER A 72 -10.68 -8.88 9.69
N GLU A 73 -11.68 -9.68 10.07
CA GLU A 73 -11.46 -11.09 10.41
C GLU A 73 -11.04 -11.90 9.17
N GLY A 74 -9.73 -12.10 8.99
CA GLY A 74 -9.16 -12.95 7.95
C GLY A 74 -7.77 -12.49 7.48
N ASP A 75 -7.20 -13.22 6.53
CA ASP A 75 -5.96 -12.85 5.86
C ASP A 75 -6.21 -11.87 4.71
N TYR A 76 -5.19 -11.06 4.39
CA TYR A 76 -5.08 -10.34 3.12
C TYR A 76 -3.83 -10.81 2.37
N ALA A 77 -3.86 -10.74 1.03
CA ALA A 77 -2.70 -10.96 0.18
C ALA A 77 -2.10 -9.64 -0.27
N ILE A 78 -0.79 -9.62 -0.29
CA ILE A 78 0.05 -8.65 -0.98
C ILE A 78 0.56 -9.37 -2.23
N LEU A 79 0.30 -8.78 -3.39
CA LEU A 79 0.61 -9.32 -4.70
C LEU A 79 1.61 -8.41 -5.38
N GLN A 80 2.77 -8.95 -5.76
CA GLN A 80 3.64 -8.25 -6.69
C GLN A 80 3.30 -8.65 -8.11
N ILE A 81 3.02 -7.64 -8.92
CA ILE A 81 2.68 -7.82 -10.32
C ILE A 81 3.62 -7.00 -11.20
N GLU A 82 3.60 -7.31 -12.50
CA GLU A 82 4.15 -6.48 -13.55
C GLU A 82 3.02 -6.20 -14.56
N LYS A 83 2.84 -4.93 -14.88
CA LYS A 83 1.85 -4.41 -15.83
C LYS A 83 2.61 -3.51 -16.80
N ASP A 84 2.46 -3.75 -18.10
CA ASP A 84 3.14 -3.01 -19.18
C ASP A 84 4.70 -2.94 -19.08
N GLY A 85 5.31 -3.80 -18.26
CA GLY A 85 6.75 -3.85 -17.97
C GLY A 85 7.17 -3.13 -16.69
N GLU A 86 6.25 -2.43 -16.03
CA GLU A 86 6.49 -1.73 -14.76
C GLU A 86 6.00 -2.59 -13.57
N PRO A 87 6.74 -2.61 -12.44
CA PRO A 87 6.35 -3.35 -11.25
C PRO A 87 5.30 -2.58 -10.44
N TYR A 88 4.31 -3.29 -9.91
CA TYR A 88 3.27 -2.73 -9.03
C TYR A 88 2.88 -3.70 -7.92
N VAL A 89 2.28 -3.16 -6.86
CA VAL A 89 1.85 -3.90 -5.68
C VAL A 89 0.34 -3.79 -5.49
N ILE A 90 -0.36 -4.91 -5.36
CA ILE A 90 -1.80 -4.96 -5.11
C ILE A 90 -2.07 -5.59 -3.76
N LEU A 91 -2.92 -4.94 -2.96
CA LEU A 91 -3.39 -5.44 -1.68
C LEU A 91 -4.86 -5.88 -1.81
N THR A 92 -5.16 -7.14 -1.48
CA THR A 92 -6.49 -7.71 -1.66
C THR A 92 -6.88 -8.69 -0.56
N GLY A 93 -8.11 -8.58 -0.05
CA GLY A 93 -8.74 -9.56 0.84
C GLY A 93 -9.57 -10.61 0.10
N ALA A 94 -9.52 -10.67 -1.24
CA ALA A 94 -10.40 -11.52 -2.03
C ALA A 94 -10.03 -13.01 -1.92
N SER A 95 -10.64 -13.74 -0.99
CA SER A 95 -10.27 -15.12 -0.64
C SER A 95 -10.28 -16.09 -1.83
N VAL A 96 -11.19 -15.90 -2.79
CA VAL A 96 -11.26 -16.70 -4.03
C VAL A 96 -10.08 -16.47 -4.95
N LEU A 97 -9.57 -15.23 -5.02
CA LEU A 97 -8.38 -14.87 -5.79
C LEU A 97 -7.11 -15.37 -5.10
N MET A 98 -6.98 -15.11 -3.79
CA MET A 98 -5.86 -15.56 -2.97
C MET A 98 -5.68 -17.08 -3.04
N LYS A 99 -6.79 -17.84 -2.94
CA LYS A 99 -6.76 -19.30 -3.08
C LYS A 99 -6.23 -19.74 -4.45
N GLN A 100 -6.74 -19.18 -5.54
CA GLN A 100 -6.33 -19.57 -6.90
C GLN A 100 -4.87 -19.22 -7.23
N ILE A 101 -4.33 -18.16 -6.64
CA ILE A 101 -2.92 -17.80 -6.76
C ILE A 101 -2.07 -18.77 -5.93
N ARG A 102 -2.50 -19.10 -4.70
CA ARG A 102 -1.83 -20.09 -3.84
C ARG A 102 -1.79 -21.49 -4.48
N GLU A 103 -2.87 -21.93 -5.13
CA GLU A 103 -2.93 -23.18 -5.91
C GLU A 103 -2.04 -23.18 -7.17
N LYS A 104 -1.41 -22.04 -7.49
CA LYS A 104 -0.49 -21.85 -8.63
C LYS A 104 0.85 -21.24 -8.19
N ALA A 105 1.16 -21.20 -6.90
CA ALA A 105 2.38 -20.60 -6.37
C ALA A 105 3.65 -21.24 -6.98
N ASP A 106 3.65 -22.58 -7.13
CA ASP A 106 4.73 -23.36 -7.75
C ASP A 106 4.98 -23.05 -9.24
N LYS A 107 4.16 -22.19 -9.86
CA LYS A 107 4.22 -21.81 -11.27
C LYS A 107 4.52 -20.32 -11.46
N LEU A 108 4.73 -19.57 -10.38
CA LEU A 108 5.09 -18.16 -10.45
C LEU A 108 6.49 -17.99 -11.09
N PRO A 109 6.71 -16.94 -11.92
CA PRO A 109 5.74 -15.91 -12.31
C PRO A 109 4.70 -16.40 -13.35
N ILE A 110 3.42 -16.06 -13.16
CA ILE A 110 2.32 -16.43 -14.10
C ILE A 110 1.76 -15.22 -14.83
N ARG A 111 1.52 -15.35 -16.14
CA ARG A 111 0.79 -14.35 -16.93
C ARG A 111 -0.70 -14.67 -16.97
N CYS A 112 -1.53 -13.77 -16.44
CA CYS A 112 -2.97 -13.97 -16.26
C CYS A 112 -3.73 -12.65 -16.36
N ARG A 113 -5.04 -12.69 -16.10
CA ARG A 113 -5.89 -11.51 -15.96
C ARG A 113 -6.72 -11.66 -14.70
N ILE A 114 -6.94 -10.57 -13.98
CA ILE A 114 -7.91 -10.53 -12.87
C ILE A 114 -9.23 -10.07 -13.48
N ILE A 115 -10.30 -10.83 -13.29
CA ILE A 115 -11.64 -10.43 -13.75
C ILE A 115 -12.62 -10.41 -12.60
N GLU A 116 -13.58 -9.50 -12.66
CA GLU A 116 -14.75 -9.54 -11.79
C GLU A 116 -15.76 -10.54 -12.36
N GLN A 117 -16.27 -11.44 -11.51
CA GLN A 117 -17.39 -12.32 -11.85
C GLN A 117 -18.55 -12.10 -10.87
N GLN A 118 -19.76 -12.02 -11.42
CA GLN A 118 -20.98 -12.09 -10.63
C GLN A 118 -21.30 -13.54 -10.30
N SER A 119 -21.67 -13.83 -9.05
CA SER A 119 -22.12 -15.18 -8.69
C SER A 119 -23.45 -15.50 -9.39
N THR A 120 -23.57 -16.71 -9.93
CA THR A 120 -24.84 -17.21 -10.49
C THR A 120 -25.87 -17.53 -9.40
N THR A 121 -25.42 -17.68 -8.15
CA THR A 121 -26.24 -18.08 -6.99
C THR A 121 -26.48 -16.92 -6.03
N SER A 122 -25.72 -15.83 -6.12
CA SER A 122 -25.80 -14.70 -5.19
C SER A 122 -25.60 -13.35 -5.89
N LYS A 123 -26.08 -12.28 -5.28
CA LYS A 123 -25.90 -10.91 -5.78
C LYS A 123 -24.45 -10.39 -5.63
N TYR A 124 -23.60 -11.10 -4.89
CA TYR A 124 -22.21 -10.72 -4.68
C TYR A 124 -21.34 -10.95 -5.93
N LYS A 125 -20.46 -9.97 -6.17
CA LYS A 125 -19.35 -10.01 -7.11
C LYS A 125 -18.11 -10.57 -6.41
N TYR A 126 -17.24 -11.24 -7.15
CA TYR A 126 -15.96 -11.74 -6.65
C TYR A 126 -14.88 -11.66 -7.74
N TYR A 127 -13.62 -11.53 -7.33
CA TYR A 127 -12.49 -11.51 -8.24
C TYR A 127 -11.94 -12.92 -8.45
N THR A 128 -11.54 -13.23 -9.69
CA THR A 128 -11.03 -14.55 -10.08
C THR A 128 -9.89 -14.43 -11.09
N LEU A 129 -9.05 -15.47 -11.20
CA LEU A 129 -7.98 -15.52 -12.19
C LEU A 129 -8.48 -16.11 -13.52
N ALA A 130 -8.47 -15.28 -14.56
CA ALA A 130 -8.65 -15.73 -15.94
C ALA A 130 -7.28 -16.02 -16.60
N PRO A 131 -7.20 -16.98 -17.54
CA PRO A 131 -6.03 -17.11 -18.39
C PRO A 131 -5.83 -15.84 -19.21
N ALA A 132 -4.56 -15.47 -19.43
CA ALA A 132 -4.21 -14.47 -20.43
C ALA A 132 -4.76 -14.94 -21.78
N THR A 133 -5.65 -14.15 -22.40
CA THR A 133 -6.15 -14.46 -23.73
C THR A 133 -4.96 -14.45 -24.69
N LYS A 134 -4.69 -15.59 -25.35
CA LYS A 134 -4.01 -15.53 -26.63
C LYS A 134 -4.85 -14.62 -27.51
N SER A 135 -4.33 -13.45 -27.88
CA SER A 135 -4.90 -12.69 -28.96
C SER A 135 -5.02 -13.63 -30.16
N LYS A 136 -6.25 -13.87 -30.62
CA LYS A 136 -6.46 -14.47 -31.94
C LYS A 136 -5.92 -13.46 -32.95
N LYS A 137 -4.62 -13.52 -33.23
CA LYS A 137 -4.09 -13.03 -34.49
C LYS A 137 -4.84 -13.83 -35.55
N TYR A 138 -5.77 -13.17 -36.22
CA TYR A 138 -6.38 -13.68 -37.43
C TYR A 138 -5.23 -13.93 -38.41
N PHE A 139 -4.95 -15.21 -38.66
CA PHE A 139 -4.27 -15.63 -39.87
C PHE A 139 -5.33 -15.58 -40.96
N ASP A 140 -5.51 -14.38 -41.53
CA ASP A 140 -6.24 -14.14 -42.77
C ASP A 140 -5.19 -13.85 -43.85
N ILE A 141 -4.63 -14.93 -44.40
CA ILE A 141 -3.83 -15.00 -45.63
C ILE A 141 -4.01 -16.41 -46.22
#